data_AF-W2EZ23-F1
#
_entry.id   AF-W2EZ23-F1
#
_cell.length_a   1.000
_cell.length_b   1.000
_cell.length_c   1.000
_cell.angle_alpha   90.00
_cell.angle_beta   90.00
_cell.angle_gamma   90.00
#
_symmetry.space_group_name_H-M   'P 1'
#
loop_
_entity.id
_entity.type
_entity.pdbx_description
1 polymer ?
#
loop_
_entity_poly.entity_id
_entity_poly.type
_entity_poly.pdbx_seq_one_letter_code
_entity_poly.pdbx_strand_id
1 'polypeptide(L)' 'MGNPPEQTPAVNALRISETGEVEFYDGSAWQPYLELSDDGPSPGPVVKDEGHDDR' A
#
# COMPACT_ATOMS: atom_id res chain seq x y z
N MET A 1 22.27 -18.59 24.27
CA MET A 1 21.52 -17.44 23.72
C MET A 1 20.28 -18.04 23.08
N GLY A 2 19.15 -18.06 23.80
CA GLY A 2 17.92 -18.64 23.28
C GLY A 2 17.38 -17.75 22.18
N ASN A 3 16.96 -18.33 21.06
CA ASN A 3 16.19 -17.57 20.06
C ASN A 3 14.99 -16.95 20.78
N PRO A 4 14.72 -15.64 20.61
CA PRO A 4 13.51 -15.06 21.19
C PRO A 4 12.31 -15.88 20.71
N PRO A 5 11.26 -16.05 21.54
CA PRO A 5 10.05 -16.76 21.13
C PRO A 5 9.62 -16.18 19.79
N GLU A 6 9.32 -17.04 18.82
CA GLU A 6 8.83 -16.66 17.49
C GLU A 6 7.58 -15.81 17.71
N GLN A 7 7.77 -14.49 17.80
CA GLN A 7 6.68 -13.57 18.06
C GLN A 7 5.84 -13.59 16.80
N THR A 8 4.60 -14.07 16.93
CA THR A 8 3.61 -13.91 15.87
C THR A 8 3.63 -12.45 15.45
N PRO A 9 3.86 -12.14 14.16
CA PRO A 9 3.92 -10.76 13.71
C PRO A 9 2.61 -10.05 14.05
N ALA A 10 2.70 -8.77 14.41
CA ALA A 10 1.52 -7.94 14.60
C ALA A 10 0.80 -7.74 13.27
N VAL A 11 -0.53 -7.60 13.31
CA VAL A 11 -1.30 -7.16 12.13
C VAL A 11 -0.72 -5.83 11.62
N ASN A 12 -0.57 -5.69 10.31
CA ASN A 12 0.11 -4.59 9.63
C ASN A 12 1.62 -4.49 9.87
N ALA A 13 2.27 -5.51 10.44
CA ALA A 13 3.73 -5.60 10.40
C ALA A 13 4.21 -5.64 8.94
N LEU A 14 5.33 -4.97 8.66
CA LEU A 14 5.95 -4.93 7.33
C LEU A 14 7.25 -5.75 7.32
N ARG A 15 7.53 -6.42 6.20
CA ARG A 15 8.82 -7.08 5.94
C ARG A 15 9.20 -6.98 4.46
N ILE A 16 10.45 -7.31 4.17
CA ILE A 16 10.95 -7.55 2.81
C ILE A 16 11.05 -9.06 2.59
N SER A 17 10.45 -9.56 1.51
CA SER A 17 10.50 -10.98 1.13
C SER A 17 11.86 -11.36 0.54
N GLU A 18 12.10 -12.65 0.30
CA GLU A 18 13.33 -13.14 -0.35
C GLU A 18 13.48 -12.64 -1.80
N THR A 19 12.37 -12.25 -2.45
CA THR A 19 12.34 -11.65 -3.79
C THR A 19 12.61 -10.15 -3.76
N GLY A 20 12.70 -9.53 -2.56
CA GLY A 20 12.89 -8.10 -2.39
C GLY A 20 11.60 -7.28 -2.40
N GLU A 21 10.43 -7.94 -2.37
CA GLU A 21 9.12 -7.27 -2.38
C GLU A 21 8.68 -6.92 -0.96
N VAL A 22 7.90 -5.85 -0.82
CA VAL A 22 7.30 -5.47 0.47
C VAL A 22 6.07 -6.32 0.72
N GLU A 23 5.98 -6.92 1.91
CA GLU A 23 4.81 -7.66 2.36
C GLU A 23 4.30 -7.11 3.68
N PHE A 24 2.98 -7.18 3.89
CA PHE A 24 2.35 -6.89 5.17
C PHE A 24 1.71 -8.15 5.78
N TYR A 25 1.69 -8.23 7.11
CA TYR A 25 1.01 -9.33 7.80
C TYR A 25 -0.46 -8.98 8.05
N ASP A 26 -1.38 -9.76 7.48
CA ASP A 26 -2.83 -9.56 7.63
C ASP A 26 -3.39 -10.10 8.97
N GLY A 27 -2.56 -10.80 9.76
CA GLY A 27 -2.98 -11.48 10.99
C GLY A 27 -2.96 -13.01 10.87
N SER A 28 -2.98 -13.52 9.64
CA SER A 28 -2.88 -14.96 9.35
C SER A 28 -1.67 -15.32 8.49
N ALA A 29 -1.35 -14.48 7.50
CA ALA A 29 -0.24 -14.71 6.57
C ALA A 29 0.36 -13.38 6.11
N TRP A 30 1.57 -13.46 5.57
CA TRP A 30 2.18 -12.37 4.83
C TRP A 30 1.53 -12.26 3.46
N GLN A 31 1.14 -11.06 3.08
CA GLN A 31 0.52 -10.73 1.81
C GLN A 31 1.37 -9.69 1.09
N PRO A 32 1.44 -9.74 -0.26
CA PRO A 32 2.15 -8.73 -1.02
C PRO A 32 1.53 -7.37 -0.75
N TYR A 33 2.37 -6.37 -0.50
CA TYR A 33 1.95 -4.99 -0.43
C TYR A 33 1.67 -4.52 -1.85
N LEU A 34 0.46 -4.79 -2.33
CA LEU A 34 -0.02 -4.20 -3.59
C LEU A 34 -0.06 -2.70 -3.36
N GLU A 35 0.91 -1.99 -3.94
CA GLU A 35 0.74 -0.56 -4.19
C GLU A 35 -0.60 -0.43 -4.89
N LEU A 36 -1.54 0.30 -4.26
CA LEU A 36 -2.78 0.70 -4.89
C LEU A 36 -2.37 1.17 -6.28
N SER A 37 -2.78 0.42 -7.31
CA SER A 37 -2.45 0.79 -8.68
C SER A 37 -2.85 2.25 -8.83
N ASP A 38 -1.90 3.10 -9.21
CA ASP A 38 -2.15 4.50 -9.61
C ASP A 38 -2.98 4.56 -10.91
N ASP A 39 -3.84 3.55 -11.13
CA ASP A 39 -4.75 3.37 -12.26
C ASP A 39 -6.21 3.27 -11.77
N GLY A 40 -6.47 3.54 -10.48
CA GLY A 40 -7.70 4.26 -10.15
C GLY A 40 -7.51 5.70 -10.62
N PRO A 41 -8.50 6.37 -11.23
CA PRO A 41 -8.31 7.72 -11.76
C PRO A 41 -7.64 8.52 -10.66
N SER A 42 -6.39 8.95 -10.91
CA SER A 42 -5.79 10.01 -10.12
C SER A 42 -6.93 11.01 -9.95
N PRO A 43 -7.30 11.44 -8.73
CA PRO A 43 -8.17 12.59 -8.63
C PRO A 43 -7.37 13.68 -9.33
N GLY A 44 -7.63 13.85 -10.63
CA GLY A 44 -6.93 14.81 -11.43
C GLY A 44 -7.09 16.15 -10.73
N PRO A 45 -6.25 17.14 -11.02
CA PRO A 45 -6.61 18.49 -10.62
C PRO A 45 -8.08 18.65 -11.05
N VAL A 46 -8.96 18.92 -10.07
CA VAL A 46 -10.34 19.26 -10.35
C VAL A 46 -10.21 20.57 -11.12
N VAL A 47 -10.02 20.48 -12.43
CA VAL A 47 -10.14 21.59 -13.34
C VAL A 47 -11.62 21.90 -13.24
N LYS A 48 -11.92 22.80 -12.32
CA LYS A 48 -13.16 23.55 -12.34
C LYS A 48 -13.10 24.32 -13.66
N ASP A 49 -13.58 23.67 -14.71
CA ASP A 49 -13.91 24.32 -15.97
C ASP A 49 -15.11 25.21 -15.63
N GLU A 50 -14.82 26.40 -15.11
CA GLU A 50 -15.78 27.47 -14.93
C GLU A 50 -15.50 28.49 -16.02
N GLY A 51 -16.16 28.27 -17.17
CA GLY A 51 -16.63 29.34 -18.03
C GLY A 51 -15.61 29.93 -18.99
N HIS A 52 -15.41 29.24 -20.11
CA HIS A 52 -15.30 29.95 -21.39
C HIS A 52 -16.69 30.51 -21.75
N ASP A 53 -16.93 31.79 -21.52
CA ASP A 53 -18.00 32.54 -22.19
C ASP A 53 -17.38 33.73 -22.93
N ASP A 54 -17.48 33.63 -24.25
CA ASP A 54 -17.04 34.59 -25.27
C ASP A 54 -18.09 35.70 -25.38
N ARG A 55 -17.81 36.90 -24.85
CA ARG A 55 -18.32 38.19 -25.36
C ARG A 55 -17.68 39.43 -24.73
#